data_AF-A0A9P5PCZ1-F1
#
_entry.id   AF-A0A9P5PCZ1-F1
#
_cell.length_a   1.000
_cell.length_b   1.000
_cell.length_c   1.000
_cell.angle_alpha   90.00
_cell.angle_beta   90.00
_cell.angle_gamma   90.00
#
_symmetry.space_group_name_H-M   'P 1'
#
loop_
_entity.id
_entity.type
_entity.pdbx_description
1 polymer ?
#
loop_
_entity_poly.entity_id
_entity_poly.type
_entity_poly.pdbx_seq_one_letter_code
_entity_poly.pdbx_strand_id
1 'polypeptide(L)' 'QVHIVPSPAYDVLIGHPFEVLTQAIIRNFLSGDQHYTITDLNTFKSVTIPTIPHEPPHFWKGDKRVWRK' A
#
# COMPACT_ATOMS: atom_id res chain seq x y z
N GLN A 1 -3.11 -0.23 20.02
CA GLN A 1 -4.46 -0.73 19.70
C GLN A 1 -4.33 -1.60 18.44
N VAL A 2 -4.79 -2.85 18.50
CA VAL A 2 -4.78 -3.78 17.35
C VAL A 2 -6.24 -4.12 17.05
N HIS A 3 -6.64 -4.02 15.79
CA HIS A 3 -7.97 -4.43 15.32
C HIS A 3 -7.82 -5.71 14.51
N ILE A 4 -8.53 -6.77 14.89
CA ILE A 4 -8.61 -8.02 14.13
C ILE A 4 -9.96 -8.02 13.45
N VAL A 5 -9.96 -7.96 12.12
CA VAL A 5 -11.18 -8.00 11.30
C VAL A 5 -11.26 -9.38 10.64
N PRO A 6 -12.36 -10.14 10.77
CA PRO A 6 -12.52 -11.42 10.07
C PRO A 6 -12.67 -11.17 8.56
N SER A 7 -11.96 -11.94 7.74
CA SER A 7 -11.93 -11.82 6.26
C SER A 7 -11.64 -10.40 5.76
N PRO A 8 -10.51 -9.78 6.14
CA PRO A 8 -10.20 -8.43 5.74
C PRO A 8 -9.81 -8.37 4.25
N ALA A 9 -10.10 -7.25 3.59
CA ALA A 9 -9.67 -7.01 2.22
C ALA A 9 -8.14 -6.82 2.09
N TYR A 10 -7.45 -6.59 3.21
CA TYR A 10 -6.02 -6.34 3.30
C TYR A 10 -5.46 -7.00 4.56
N ASP A 11 -4.24 -7.53 4.49
CA ASP A 11 -3.59 -8.17 5.63
C ASP A 11 -3.20 -7.17 6.72
N VAL A 12 -2.83 -5.94 6.33
CA VAL A 12 -2.37 -4.89 7.24
C VAL A 12 -2.84 -3.52 6.75
N LEU A 13 -3.39 -2.71 7.65
CA LEU A 13 -3.65 -1.28 7.44
C LEU A 13 -2.76 -0.48 8.40
N ILE A 14 -1.96 0.43 7.86
CA ILE A 14 -1.11 1.32 8.65
C ILE A 14 -1.81 2.67 8.72
N GLY A 15 -2.24 3.05 9.93
CA GLY A 15 -2.87 4.34 10.16
C GLY A 15 -1.85 5.43 10.46
N HIS A 16 -2.28 6.68 10.26
CA HIS A 16 -1.55 7.91 10.61
C HIS A 16 -0.94 7.95 12.03
N PRO A 17 -1.51 7.35 13.10
CA PRO A 17 -0.86 7.32 14.41
C PRO A 17 0.51 6.63 14.40
N PHE A 18 0.75 5.70 13.49
CA PHE A 18 2.07 5.08 13.31
C PHE A 18 3.05 6.02 12.58
N GLU A 19 2.58 6.87 11.68
CA GLU A 19 3.40 7.86 10.96
C GLU A 19 3.94 8.96 11.89
N VAL A 20 3.29 9.23 13.03
CA VAL A 20 3.76 10.25 13.98
C VAL A 20 5.09 9.87 14.63
N LEU A 21 5.29 8.59 14.91
CA LEU A 21 6.49 8.08 15.60
C LEU A 21 7.45 7.34 14.67
N THR A 22 7.01 7.02 13.46
CA THR A 22 7.80 6.28 12.49
C THR A 22 7.86 7.00 11.16
N GLN A 23 9.03 7.02 10.54
CA GLN A 23 9.17 7.48 9.17
C GLN A 23 8.81 6.32 8.24
N ALA A 24 7.70 6.47 7.50
CA ALA A 24 7.32 5.54 6.44
C ALA A 24 7.83 6.05 5.08
N ILE A 25 8.58 5.22 4.36
CA ILE A 25 9.05 5.49 3.00
C ILE A 25 8.49 4.43 2.07
N ILE A 26 7.84 4.88 1.00
CA ILE A 26 7.29 4.03 -0.05
C ILE A 26 8.20 4.11 -1.27
N ARG A 27 8.68 2.97 -1.75
CA ARG A 27 9.48 2.87 -2.98
C ARG A 27 8.76 2.02 -3.99
N ASN A 28 8.43 2.61 -5.13
CA ASN A 28 7.82 1.92 -6.26
C ASN A 28 8.91 1.54 -7.26
N PHE A 29 8.88 0.31 -7.74
CA PHE A 29 9.79 -0.19 -8.76
C PHE A 29 9.07 -0.32 -10.11
N LEU A 30 9.83 -0.23 -11.20
CA LEU A 30 9.29 -0.41 -12.55
C LEU A 30 8.78 -1.83 -12.82
N SER A 31 9.19 -2.81 -12.00
CA SER A 31 8.67 -4.18 -12.01
C SER A 31 7.21 -4.28 -11.54
N GLY A 32 6.65 -3.21 -10.95
CA GLY A 32 5.35 -3.23 -10.31
C GLY A 32 5.42 -3.60 -8.82
N ASP A 33 6.59 -4.02 -8.35
CA ASP A 33 6.85 -4.23 -6.92
C ASP A 33 6.89 -2.90 -6.18
N GLN A 34 6.52 -2.94 -4.91
CA GLN A 34 6.60 -1.78 -4.03
C GLN A 34 7.13 -2.22 -2.67
N HIS A 35 8.05 -1.44 -2.11
CA HIS A 35 8.61 -1.70 -0.78
C HIS A 35 8.20 -0.59 0.17
N TYR A 36 7.63 -0.97 1.31
CA TYR A 36 7.33 -0.07 2.42
C TYR A 36 8.39 -0.23 3.49
N THR A 37 9.17 0.83 3.73
CA THR A 37 10.14 0.86 4.82
C THR A 37 9.60 1.72 5.95
N ILE A 38 9.51 1.16 7.15
CA ILE A 38 9.10 1.85 8.37
C ILE A 38 10.33 1.94 9.27
N THR A 39 10.70 3.16 9.64
CA THR A 39 11.81 3.42 10.56
C THR A 39 11.26 4.03 11.84
N ASP A 40 11.49 3.37 12.97
CA ASP A 40 11.23 3.95 14.29
C ASP A 40 12.26 5.04 14.58
N LEU A 41 11.80 6.28 14.78
CA LEU A 41 12.70 7.41 15.03
C LEU A 41 13.31 7.42 16.43
N ASN A 42 12.75 6.65 17.37
CA ASN A 42 13.28 6.56 18.73
C ASN A 42 14.46 5.58 18.83
N THR A 43 14.40 4.46 18.11
CA THR A 43 15.47 3.43 18.14
C THR A 43 16.29 3.34 16.87
N PHE A 44 15.89 4.07 15.82
CA PHE A 44 16.46 4.01 14.47
C PHE A 44 16.42 2.62 13.82
N LYS A 45 15.62 1.69 14.37
CA LYS A 45 15.39 0.39 13.76
C LYS A 45 14.43 0.54 12.59
N SER A 46 14.73 -0.16 11.51
CA SER A 46 13.90 -0.17 10.31
C SER A 46 13.45 -1.58 9.94
N VAL A 47 12.24 -1.66 9.40
CA VAL A 47 11.67 -2.88 8.81
C VAL A 47 11.19 -2.56 7.40
N THR A 48 11.41 -3.47 6.46
CA THR A 48 10.91 -3.33 5.08
C THR A 48 9.95 -4.45 4.77
N ILE A 49 8.76 -4.07 4.31
CA ILE A 49 7.69 -4.97 3.91
C ILE A 49 7.58 -4.88 2.37
N PRO A 50 8.00 -5.91 1.63
CA PRO A 50 7.73 -5.96 0.20
C PRO A 50 6.24 -6.25 -0.03
N THR A 51 5.62 -5.51 -0.94
CA THR A 51 4.28 -5.86 -1.43
C THR A 51 4.40 -6.76 -2.65
N ILE A 52 3.37 -7.58 -2.82
CA ILE A 52 3.14 -8.30 -4.06
C ILE A 52 2.93 -7.25 -5.17
N PRO A 53 3.48 -7.45 -6.37
CA PRO A 53 3.26 -6.53 -7.47
C PRO A 53 1.77 -6.36 -7.72
N HIS A 54 1.32 -5.10 -7.78
CA HIS A 54 -0.08 -4.78 -8.00
C HIS A 54 -0.50 -5.31 -9.38
N GLU A 55 -1.57 -6.10 -9.44
CA GLU A 55 -2.21 -6.40 -10.72
C GLU A 55 -2.56 -5.06 -11.41
N PRO A 56 -2.38 -4.96 -12.75
CA PRO A 56 -2.72 -3.75 -13.47
C PRO A 56 -4.18 -3.39 -13.17
N PRO A 57 -4.49 -2.09 -13.02
CA PRO A 57 -5.81 -1.63 -12.60
C PRO A 57 -6.89 -2.31 -13.46
N HIS A 58 -7.83 -2.98 -12.80
CA HIS A 58 -8.92 -3.74 -13.43
C HIS A 58 -10.02 -2.82 -14.03
N PHE A 59 -9.64 -1.61 -14.50
CA PHE A 59 -10.54 -0.75 -15.26
C PHE A 59 -10.60 -1.27 -16.69
N TRP A 60 -11.68 -2.00 -16.97
CA TRP A 60 -11.98 -2.57 -18.27
C TRP A 60 -11.99 -1.53 -19.39
N LYS A 61 -11.21 -1.80 -20.43
CA LYS A 61 -11.22 -1.10 -21.71
C LYS A 61 -12.49 -1.48 -22.48
N GLY A 62 -13.62 -0.86 -22.15
CA GLY A 62 -14.90 -1.34 -22.68
C GLY A 62 -16.13 -0.48 -22.45
N ASP A 63 -16.04 0.86 -22.45
CA ASP A 63 -17.25 1.67 -22.64
C ASP A 63 -17.15 2.52 -23.92
N LYS A 64 -17.49 1.89 -25.06
CA LYS A 64 -17.63 2.55 -26.36
C LYS A 64 -19.00 3.25 -26.51
N ARG A 65 -19.80 3.40 -25.45
CA ARG A 65 -21.15 4.00 -25.53
C ARG A 65 -21.22 5.52 -25.32
N VAL A 66 -20.10 6.24 -25.42
CA VAL A 66 -20.06 7.69 -25.19
C VAL A 66 -19.70 8.51 -26.44
N TRP A 67 -19.73 7.92 -27.64
CA TRP A 67 -19.52 8.68 -28.90
C TRP A 67 -20.66 8.46 -29.92
N ARG A 68 -21.90 8.73 -29.51
CA ARG A 68 -22.96 9.15 -30.44
C ARG A 68 -23.66 10.38 -29.88
N LYS A 69 -23.22 11.55 -30.33
CA LYS A 69 -24.02 12.77 -30.49
C LYS A 69 -23.58 13.44 -31.77
#